data_AF-A0A354HUB1-F1
#
_entry.id   AF-A0A354HUB1-F1
#
_cell.length_a   1.000
_cell.length_b   1.000
_cell.length_c   1.000
_cell.angle_alpha   90.00
_cell.angle_beta   90.00
_cell.angle_gamma   90.00
#
_symmetry.space_group_name_H-M   'P 1'
#
loop_
_entity.id
_entity.type
_entity.pdbx_description
1 polymer ?
#
loop_
_entity_poly.entity_id
_entity_poly.type
_entity_poly.pdbx_seq_one_letter_code
_entity_poly.pdbx_strand_id
1 'polypeptide(L)'
;MPKYADFHCDTLQKIYLGQVDFSRQNQAGHLDLPRLLASNYIFQCFAAFFNPALGQEAALRHTLRLLNTAKEQILSLPQVCWVKEAADIKETGDDKLLALLSIEGADFVGSDLFLLELVHNMGVRLITLTWNGRNSLGDGVLTGGNCSGLTGIGRRAVKTMQDLNIIVDVSHLSEKGFWDVSAI
;
A
#
# COMPACT_ATOMS: atom_id res chain seq x y z
N MET A 1 -10.23 26.05 6.77
CA MET A 1 -10.64 25.21 5.61
C MET A 1 -10.48 23.74 6.00
N PRO A 2 -11.28 22.80 5.48
CA PRO A 2 -11.11 21.37 5.78
C PRO A 2 -9.77 20.86 5.25
N LYS A 3 -9.12 19.97 6.00
CA LYS A 3 -7.91 19.24 5.61
C LYS A 3 -8.31 17.84 5.09
N TYR A 4 -7.65 17.35 4.05
CA TYR A 4 -7.95 16.06 3.40
C TYR A 4 -6.85 15.03 3.64
N ALA A 5 -7.24 13.81 3.94
CA ALA A 5 -6.37 12.65 4.04
C ALA A 5 -6.86 11.58 3.08
N ASP A 6 -5.98 11.10 2.22
CA ASP A 6 -6.27 10.09 1.20
C ASP A 6 -5.44 8.84 1.47
N PHE A 7 -6.13 7.69 1.57
CA PHE A 7 -5.52 6.43 1.97
C PHE A 7 -5.15 5.54 0.79
N HIS A 8 -5.24 6.01 -0.46
CA HIS A 8 -4.91 5.18 -1.61
C HIS A 8 -4.67 5.97 -2.91
N CYS A 9 -3.51 5.79 -3.55
CA CYS A 9 -3.30 6.19 -4.93
C CYS A 9 -2.29 5.32 -5.69
N ASP A 10 -2.50 5.18 -7.00
CA ASP A 10 -1.63 4.44 -7.94
C ASP A 10 -0.51 5.27 -8.57
N THR A 11 -0.26 6.48 -8.06
CA THR A 11 0.72 7.40 -8.68
C THR A 11 2.12 6.78 -8.73
N LEU A 12 2.46 5.94 -7.74
CA LEU A 12 3.74 5.23 -7.66
C LEU A 12 4.03 4.37 -8.90
N GLN A 13 3.01 3.72 -9.47
CA GLN A 13 3.20 2.91 -10.67
C GLN A 13 3.63 3.78 -11.87
N LYS A 14 3.03 4.96 -12.03
CA LYS A 14 3.39 5.90 -13.11
C LYS A 14 4.80 6.46 -12.93
N ILE A 15 5.19 6.74 -11.69
CA ILE A 15 6.57 7.19 -11.35
C ILE A 15 7.57 6.09 -11.70
N TYR A 16 7.30 4.86 -11.28
CA TYR A 16 8.16 3.71 -11.58
C TYR A 16 8.34 3.47 -13.08
N LEU A 17 7.29 3.67 -13.88
CA LEU A 17 7.34 3.57 -15.34
C LEU A 17 7.99 4.79 -16.01
N GLY A 18 8.44 5.80 -15.26
CA GLY A 18 9.04 7.03 -15.78
C GLY A 18 8.05 7.93 -16.53
N GLN A 19 6.74 7.75 -16.30
CA GLN A 19 5.69 8.49 -17.00
C GLN A 19 5.42 9.87 -16.37
N VAL A 20 5.70 10.02 -15.08
CA VAL A 20 5.51 11.27 -14.32
C VAL A 20 6.67 11.46 -13.33
N ASP A 21 6.95 12.71 -12.98
CA ASP A 21 7.87 13.09 -11.90
C ASP A 21 7.05 13.71 -10.77
N PHE A 22 6.97 13.03 -9.63
CA PHE A 22 6.14 13.47 -8.50
C PHE A 22 6.55 14.84 -7.95
N SER A 23 7.82 15.21 -8.08
CA SER A 23 8.34 16.49 -7.58
C SER A 23 7.91 17.70 -8.43
N ARG A 24 7.32 17.46 -9.61
CA ARG A 24 6.96 18.50 -10.59
C ARG A 24 5.47 18.50 -10.87
N GLN A 25 4.97 19.65 -11.32
CA GLN A 25 3.59 19.73 -11.78
C GLN A 25 3.48 19.03 -13.14
N ASN A 26 2.75 17.91 -13.17
CA ASN A 26 2.61 17.09 -14.36
C ASN A 26 1.41 17.55 -15.21
N GLN A 27 1.50 17.36 -16.53
CA GLN A 27 0.38 17.64 -17.45
C GLN A 27 -0.67 16.51 -17.47
N ALA A 28 -0.34 15.34 -16.92
CA ALA A 28 -1.19 14.16 -16.87
C ALA A 28 -1.15 13.52 -15.47
N GLY A 29 -2.14 12.68 -15.18
CA GLY A 29 -2.30 12.05 -13.87
C GLY A 29 -3.02 12.96 -12.85
N HIS A 30 -3.44 12.37 -11.74
CA HIS A 30 -4.28 13.07 -10.76
C HIS A 30 -3.47 13.79 -9.67
N LEU A 31 -2.30 13.27 -9.32
CA LEU A 31 -1.52 13.75 -8.17
C LEU A 31 -0.07 14.07 -8.56
N ASP A 32 0.43 15.16 -7.99
CA ASP A 32 1.86 15.48 -7.87
C ASP A 32 2.07 16.38 -6.65
N LEU A 33 3.32 16.50 -6.20
CA LEU A 33 3.66 17.24 -4.99
C LEU A 33 3.23 18.72 -5.08
N PRO A 34 3.47 19.47 -6.18
CA PRO A 34 3.01 20.86 -6.27
C PRO A 34 1.48 21.00 -6.13
N ARG A 35 0.68 20.13 -6.78
CA ARG A 35 -0.79 20.15 -6.63
C ARG A 35 -1.23 19.81 -5.20
N LEU A 36 -0.59 18.84 -4.56
CA LEU A 36 -0.90 18.44 -3.19
C LEU A 36 -0.60 19.57 -2.20
N LEU A 37 0.58 20.20 -2.29
CA LEU A 37 0.97 21.31 -1.42
C LEU A 37 0.14 22.59 -1.65
N ALA A 38 -0.34 22.82 -2.88
CA ALA A 38 -1.22 23.93 -3.20
C ALA A 38 -2.69 23.69 -2.75
N SER A 39 -2.99 22.50 -2.24
CA SER A 39 -4.32 22.09 -1.79
C SER A 39 -4.33 21.88 -0.27
N ASN A 40 -5.50 21.60 0.31
CA ASN A 40 -5.60 21.26 1.73
C ASN A 40 -5.34 19.77 2.01
N TYR A 41 -4.67 19.03 1.11
CA TYR A 41 -4.28 17.64 1.33
C TYR A 41 -3.09 17.58 2.30
N ILE A 42 -3.25 16.81 3.38
CA ILE A 42 -2.24 16.68 4.42
C ILE A 42 -1.60 15.30 4.46
N PHE A 43 -2.28 14.28 3.95
CA PHE A 43 -1.86 12.88 4.06
C PHE A 43 -2.20 12.10 2.80
N GLN A 44 -1.25 11.30 2.33
CA GLN A 44 -1.41 10.40 1.19
C GLN A 44 -0.77 9.04 1.45
N CYS A 45 -1.50 7.95 1.23
CA CYS A 45 -0.89 6.63 1.06
C CYS A 45 -0.49 6.40 -0.41
N PHE A 46 0.71 5.91 -0.64
CA PHE A 46 1.18 5.49 -1.97
C PHE A 46 1.15 3.97 -2.05
N ALA A 47 0.35 3.42 -2.98
CA ALA A 47 0.20 1.99 -3.17
C ALA A 47 1.27 1.44 -4.11
N ALA A 48 2.03 0.47 -3.62
CA ALA A 48 2.85 -0.41 -4.46
C ALA A 48 1.97 -1.51 -5.04
N PHE A 49 1.34 -1.21 -6.17
CA PHE A 49 0.52 -2.13 -6.94
C PHE A 49 1.31 -2.82 -8.05
N PHE A 50 1.06 -4.10 -8.26
CA PHE A 50 1.64 -4.90 -9.35
C PHE A 50 0.55 -5.69 -10.06
N ASN A 51 0.83 -6.14 -11.30
CA ASN A 51 -0.10 -7.00 -12.03
C ASN A 51 -0.19 -8.38 -11.35
N PRO A 52 -1.36 -8.83 -10.86
CA PRO A 52 -1.49 -10.12 -10.18
C PRO A 52 -1.18 -11.34 -11.06
N ALA A 53 -1.18 -11.17 -12.38
CA ALA A 53 -0.80 -12.24 -13.32
C ALA A 53 0.71 -12.57 -13.32
N LEU A 54 1.54 -11.80 -12.61
CA LEU A 54 3.00 -11.99 -12.57
C LEU A 54 3.43 -13.27 -11.82
N GLY A 55 2.58 -13.79 -10.93
CA GLY A 55 2.96 -14.86 -10.00
C GLY A 55 3.88 -14.38 -8.88
N GLN A 56 4.05 -15.20 -7.84
CA GLN A 56 4.64 -14.78 -6.56
C GLN A 56 6.04 -14.14 -6.67
N GLU A 57 6.99 -14.80 -7.34
CA GLU A 57 8.38 -14.31 -7.36
C GLU A 57 8.51 -12.98 -8.11
N ALA A 58 7.81 -12.85 -9.23
CA ALA A 58 7.79 -11.61 -9.99
C ALA A 58 7.01 -10.51 -9.27
N ALA A 59 5.92 -10.85 -8.56
CA ALA A 59 5.23 -9.91 -7.67
C ALA A 59 6.19 -9.38 -6.60
N LEU A 60 6.92 -10.24 -5.88
CA LEU A 60 7.91 -9.82 -4.89
C LEU A 60 8.96 -8.88 -5.48
N ARG A 61 9.59 -9.26 -6.59
CA ARG A 61 10.61 -8.43 -7.25
C ARG A 61 10.03 -7.07 -7.68
N HIS A 62 8.79 -7.04 -8.16
CA HIS A 62 8.13 -5.80 -8.59
C HIS A 62 7.77 -4.91 -7.40
N THR A 63 7.21 -5.48 -6.33
CA THR A 63 6.93 -4.78 -5.07
C THR A 63 8.20 -4.14 -4.53
N LEU A 64 9.30 -4.88 -4.40
CA LEU A 64 10.57 -4.34 -3.91
C LEU A 64 11.09 -3.17 -4.75
N ARG A 65 10.93 -3.22 -6.08
CA ARG A 65 11.28 -2.10 -6.97
C ARG A 65 10.40 -0.87 -6.74
N LEU A 66 9.08 -1.06 -6.63
CA LEU A 66 8.15 0.04 -6.34
C LEU A 66 8.43 0.69 -4.98
N LEU A 67 8.69 -0.11 -3.94
CA LEU A 67 9.07 0.40 -2.62
C LEU A 67 10.38 1.21 -2.68
N ASN A 68 11.37 0.73 -3.44
CA ASN A 68 12.61 1.49 -3.67
C ASN A 68 12.36 2.80 -4.44
N THR A 69 11.54 2.77 -5.48
CA THR A 69 11.14 3.97 -6.22
C THR A 69 10.43 4.98 -5.32
N ALA A 70 9.51 4.54 -4.47
CA ALA A 70 8.84 5.42 -3.51
C ALA A 70 9.86 6.06 -2.56
N LYS A 71 10.78 5.26 -2.02
CA LYS A 71 11.85 5.74 -1.14
C LYS A 71 12.71 6.81 -1.83
N GLU A 72 13.13 6.57 -3.06
CA GLU A 72 14.06 7.45 -3.77
C GLU A 72 13.41 8.70 -4.36
N GLN A 73 12.15 8.62 -4.82
CA GLN A 73 11.53 9.66 -5.64
C GLN A 73 10.35 10.37 -4.97
N ILE A 74 9.83 9.84 -3.85
CA ILE A 74 8.72 10.45 -3.10
C ILE A 74 9.18 10.77 -1.69
N LEU A 75 9.60 9.75 -0.94
CA LEU A 75 9.83 9.83 0.50
C LEU A 75 11.16 10.51 0.87
N SER A 76 12.05 10.71 -0.12
CA SER A 76 13.30 11.47 0.02
C SER A 76 13.10 12.98 -0.17
N LEU A 77 11.93 13.41 -0.66
CA LEU A 77 11.68 14.82 -0.96
C LEU A 77 11.58 15.62 0.34
N PRO A 78 12.21 16.81 0.42
CA PRO A 78 12.26 17.56 1.68
C PRO A 78 10.88 18.05 2.14
N GLN A 79 9.89 18.16 1.25
CA GLN A 79 8.51 18.51 1.58
C GLN A 79 7.65 17.30 1.97
N VAL A 80 8.20 16.09 1.96
CA VAL A 80 7.47 14.87 2.33
C VAL A 80 7.95 14.37 3.68
N CYS A 81 7.02 14.16 4.60
CA CYS A 81 7.29 13.46 5.86
C CYS A 81 6.83 12.01 5.73
N TRP A 82 7.77 11.07 5.80
CA TRP A 82 7.47 9.65 5.74
C TRP A 82 6.93 9.15 7.07
N VAL A 83 5.63 8.88 7.12
CA VAL A 83 4.91 8.37 8.28
C VAL A 83 5.07 6.86 8.39
N LYS A 84 5.63 6.42 9.52
CA LYS A 84 5.77 5.02 9.93
C LYS A 84 5.06 4.75 11.27
N GLU A 85 4.81 5.79 12.06
CA GLU A 85 4.08 5.71 13.32
C GLU A 85 3.30 6.99 13.59
N ALA A 86 2.36 6.95 14.55
CA ALA A 86 1.51 8.10 14.85
C ALA A 86 2.29 9.33 15.38
N ALA A 87 3.50 9.13 15.92
CA ALA A 87 4.35 10.21 16.39
C ALA A 87 4.85 11.09 15.23
N ASP A 88 5.14 10.51 14.06
CA ASP A 88 5.63 11.23 12.87
C ASP A 88 4.63 12.32 12.40
N ILE A 89 3.34 12.11 12.64
CA ILE A 89 2.26 13.04 12.24
C ILE A 89 2.38 14.37 13.00
N LYS A 90 2.82 14.34 14.27
CA LYS A 90 2.85 15.53 15.14
C LYS A 90 3.97 16.50 14.79
N GLU A 91 4.99 16.04 14.07
CA GLU A 91 6.18 16.84 13.74
C GLU A 91 6.03 17.65 12.43
N THR A 92 4.85 17.64 11.82
CA THR A 92 4.68 18.07 10.44
C THR A 92 4.05 19.46 10.35
N GLY A 93 4.80 20.42 9.78
CA GLY A 93 4.33 21.78 9.48
C GLY A 93 3.29 21.81 8.37
N ASP A 94 2.59 22.94 8.22
CA ASP A 94 1.54 23.11 7.20
C ASP A 94 2.07 23.11 5.74
N ASP A 95 3.40 23.09 5.55
CA ASP A 95 4.10 23.07 4.25
C ASP A 95 4.57 21.68 3.81
N LYS A 96 4.18 20.63 4.54
CA LYS A 96 4.61 19.25 4.31
C LYS A 96 3.45 18.33 3.97
N LEU A 97 3.73 17.35 3.12
CA LEU A 97 2.85 16.22 2.86
C LEU A 97 3.24 15.04 3.76
N LEU A 98 2.30 14.53 4.56
CA LEU A 98 2.48 13.24 5.23
C LEU A 98 2.29 12.12 4.19
N ALA A 99 3.24 11.20 4.12
CA ALA A 99 3.20 10.08 3.18
C ALA A 99 3.34 8.74 3.92
N LEU A 100 2.43 7.81 3.66
CA LEU A 100 2.50 6.44 4.16
C LEU A 100 2.69 5.46 2.98
N LEU A 101 3.53 4.46 3.18
CA LEU A 101 3.78 3.46 2.15
C LEU A 101 2.87 2.24 2.36
N SER A 102 2.19 1.83 1.29
CA SER A 102 1.27 0.71 1.28
C SER A 102 1.57 -0.27 0.15
N ILE A 103 1.09 -1.52 0.26
CA ILE A 103 1.12 -2.50 -0.81
C ILE A 103 -0.31 -2.92 -1.12
N GLU A 104 -0.68 -2.91 -2.39
CA GLU A 104 -1.99 -3.38 -2.85
C GLU A 104 -1.87 -4.79 -3.42
N GLY A 105 -2.37 -5.78 -2.67
CA GLY A 105 -2.24 -7.20 -2.98
C GLY A 105 -1.01 -7.84 -2.33
N ALA A 106 -1.23 -8.82 -1.45
CA ALA A 106 -0.18 -9.50 -0.71
C ALA A 106 0.34 -10.78 -1.40
N ASP A 107 0.20 -10.89 -2.72
CA ASP A 107 0.59 -12.07 -3.51
C ASP A 107 2.08 -12.40 -3.36
N PHE A 108 2.92 -11.42 -3.03
CA PHE A 108 4.35 -11.61 -2.77
C PHE A 108 4.63 -12.54 -1.59
N VAL A 109 3.71 -12.62 -0.60
CA VAL A 109 3.88 -13.44 0.61
C VAL A 109 3.96 -14.92 0.25
N GLY A 110 3.10 -15.39 -0.67
CA GLY A 110 3.03 -16.80 -1.03
C GLY A 110 2.88 -17.69 0.20
N SER A 111 3.92 -18.46 0.51
CA SER A 111 4.00 -19.35 1.67
C SER A 111 4.89 -18.84 2.83
N ASP A 112 5.53 -17.68 2.70
CA ASP A 112 6.56 -17.20 3.63
C ASP A 112 6.18 -15.87 4.29
N LEU A 113 5.78 -15.93 5.56
CA LEU A 113 5.36 -14.77 6.33
C LEU A 113 6.53 -13.84 6.69
N PHE A 114 7.79 -14.30 6.59
CA PHE A 114 8.97 -13.44 6.78
C PHE A 114 8.94 -12.23 5.84
N LEU A 115 8.33 -12.37 4.67
CA LEU A 115 8.22 -11.28 3.70
C LEU A 115 7.39 -10.09 4.23
N LEU A 116 6.47 -10.30 5.17
CA LEU A 116 5.74 -9.22 5.84
C LEU A 116 6.67 -8.40 6.74
N GLU A 117 7.56 -9.06 7.48
CA GLU A 117 8.59 -8.40 8.30
C GLU A 117 9.57 -7.62 7.42
N LEU A 118 9.96 -8.19 6.28
CA LEU A 118 10.86 -7.55 5.33
C LEU A 118 10.27 -6.23 4.81
N VAL A 119 9.03 -6.22 4.32
CA VAL A 119 8.42 -5.00 3.79
C VAL A 119 8.07 -4.00 4.91
N HIS A 120 7.74 -4.47 6.11
CA HIS A 120 7.60 -3.62 7.28
C HIS A 120 8.89 -2.86 7.59
N ASN A 121 10.04 -3.56 7.54
CA ASN A 121 11.36 -2.95 7.74
C ASN A 121 11.74 -1.97 6.61
N MET A 122 11.16 -2.14 5.42
CA MET A 122 11.23 -1.16 4.33
C MET A 122 10.28 0.03 4.51
N GLY A 123 9.49 0.07 5.59
CA GLY A 123 8.63 1.18 5.99
C GLY A 123 7.18 1.09 5.51
N VAL A 124 6.73 -0.08 5.05
CA VAL A 124 5.32 -0.33 4.75
C VAL A 124 4.50 -0.39 6.04
N ARG A 125 3.33 0.25 6.05
CA ARG A 125 2.42 0.28 7.22
C ARG A 125 0.97 -0.07 6.90
N LEU A 126 0.64 -0.35 5.65
CA LEU A 126 -0.68 -0.78 5.20
C LEU A 126 -0.52 -1.81 4.09
N ILE A 127 -1.24 -2.93 4.16
CA ILE A 127 -1.22 -3.94 3.09
C ILE A 127 -2.65 -4.41 2.82
N THR A 128 -3.06 -4.35 1.56
CA THR A 128 -4.31 -4.95 1.07
C THR A 128 -4.09 -6.46 0.87
N LEU A 129 -4.89 -7.30 1.53
CA LEU A 129 -4.67 -8.76 1.55
C LEU A 129 -4.73 -9.40 0.16
N THR A 130 -5.71 -8.97 -0.65
CA THR A 130 -5.92 -9.44 -2.01
C THR A 130 -6.11 -8.23 -2.91
N TRP A 131 -5.82 -8.37 -4.20
CA TRP A 131 -6.52 -7.57 -5.21
C TRP A 131 -7.86 -8.26 -5.54
N ASN A 132 -8.34 -8.14 -6.78
CA ASN A 132 -9.62 -8.70 -7.19
C ASN A 132 -9.65 -10.24 -7.26
N GLY A 133 -8.51 -10.88 -7.51
CA GLY A 133 -8.40 -12.33 -7.68
C GLY A 133 -8.08 -13.08 -6.39
N ARG A 134 -8.01 -14.41 -6.50
CA ARG A 134 -7.48 -15.29 -5.46
C ARG A 134 -5.95 -15.22 -5.42
N ASN A 135 -5.38 -15.15 -4.22
CA ASN A 135 -3.94 -15.36 -3.98
C ASN A 135 -3.74 -16.42 -2.87
N SER A 136 -2.51 -16.57 -2.38
CA SER A 136 -2.21 -17.57 -1.33
C SER A 136 -2.90 -17.27 0.00
N LEU A 137 -3.26 -16.02 0.27
CA LEU A 137 -3.84 -15.59 1.55
C LEU A 137 -5.36 -15.67 1.55
N GLY A 138 -6.02 -15.49 0.41
CA GLY A 138 -7.47 -15.58 0.35
C GLY A 138 -8.07 -15.22 -0.99
N ASP A 139 -9.37 -15.02 -0.96
CA ASP A 139 -10.19 -14.71 -2.12
C ASP A 139 -10.50 -13.23 -2.22
N GLY A 140 -10.13 -12.62 -3.36
CA GLY A 140 -10.63 -11.32 -3.77
C GLY A 140 -12.07 -11.36 -4.26
N VAL A 141 -12.67 -10.19 -4.41
CA VAL A 141 -14.09 -9.96 -4.71
C VAL A 141 -14.53 -10.56 -6.06
N LEU A 142 -13.62 -10.72 -7.02
CA LEU A 142 -13.91 -11.31 -8.33
C LEU A 142 -13.66 -12.83 -8.39
N THR A 143 -13.42 -13.49 -7.26
CA THR A 143 -13.28 -14.97 -7.21
C THR A 143 -14.60 -15.70 -7.55
N GLY A 144 -15.75 -15.03 -7.42
CA GLY A 144 -17.07 -15.58 -7.74
C GLY A 144 -17.58 -16.60 -6.73
N GLY A 145 -18.45 -17.52 -7.18
CA GLY A 145 -19.21 -18.44 -6.32
C GLY A 145 -18.40 -19.50 -5.56
N ASN A 146 -17.09 -19.63 -5.82
CA ASN A 146 -16.19 -20.58 -5.15
C ASN A 146 -15.38 -19.94 -4.01
N CYS A 147 -15.88 -18.84 -3.46
CA CYS A 147 -15.21 -18.09 -2.41
C CYS A 147 -15.24 -18.83 -1.06
N SER A 148 -14.05 -19.11 -0.53
CA SER A 148 -13.76 -19.73 0.76
C SER A 148 -13.23 -18.73 1.80
N GLY A 149 -13.01 -17.47 1.43
CA GLY A 149 -12.52 -16.42 2.34
C GLY A 149 -11.01 -16.48 2.55
N LEU A 150 -10.56 -16.35 3.80
CA LEU A 150 -9.13 -16.46 4.13
C LEU A 150 -8.66 -17.92 4.16
N THR A 151 -7.49 -18.18 3.59
CA THR A 151 -6.80 -19.46 3.74
C THR A 151 -6.19 -19.60 5.14
N GLY A 152 -5.72 -20.79 5.48
CA GLY A 152 -5.00 -21.02 6.74
C GLY A 152 -3.72 -20.17 6.88
N ILE A 153 -3.02 -19.90 5.78
CA ILE A 153 -1.89 -18.97 5.79
C ILE A 153 -2.35 -17.51 5.83
N GLY A 154 -3.46 -17.16 5.16
CA GLY A 154 -4.05 -15.82 5.24
C GLY A 154 -4.40 -15.39 6.65
N ARG A 155 -5.00 -16.29 7.44
CA ARG A 155 -5.29 -16.01 8.86
C ARG A 155 -4.01 -15.75 9.67
N ARG A 156 -2.95 -16.52 9.42
CA ARG A 156 -1.65 -16.27 10.05
C ARG A 156 -1.02 -14.96 9.58
N ALA A 157 -1.15 -14.62 8.30
CA ALA A 157 -0.68 -13.35 7.75
C ALA A 157 -1.37 -12.16 8.41
N VAL A 158 -2.71 -12.21 8.59
CA VAL A 158 -3.45 -11.18 9.35
C VAL A 158 -2.89 -11.04 10.76
N LYS A 159 -2.66 -12.15 11.47
CA LYS A 159 -2.08 -12.11 12.81
C LYS A 159 -0.66 -11.52 12.83
N THR A 160 0.20 -11.92 11.88
CA THR A 160 1.54 -11.35 11.72
C THR A 160 1.49 -9.85 11.43
N MET A 161 0.56 -9.39 10.59
CA MET A 161 0.37 -7.97 10.31
C MET A 161 -0.05 -7.20 11.56
N GLN A 162 -1.00 -7.73 12.35
CA GLN A 162 -1.39 -7.13 13.64
C GLN A 162 -0.20 -7.04 14.61
N ASP A 163 0.59 -8.10 14.73
CA ASP A 163 1.75 -8.15 15.63
C ASP A 163 2.85 -7.16 15.19
N LEU A 164 2.97 -6.89 13.89
CA LEU A 164 3.87 -5.89 13.30
C LEU A 164 3.29 -4.46 13.29
N ASN A 165 2.05 -4.25 13.72
CA ASN A 165 1.30 -2.99 13.55
C ASN A 165 1.18 -2.53 12.08
N ILE A 166 1.03 -3.46 11.16
CA ILE A 166 0.65 -3.19 9.76
C ILE A 166 -0.89 -3.16 9.69
N ILE A 167 -1.44 -2.08 9.13
CA ILE A 167 -2.87 -1.96 8.87
C ILE A 167 -3.29 -3.02 7.84
N VAL A 168 -4.25 -3.85 8.21
CA VAL A 168 -4.88 -4.84 7.32
C VAL A 168 -5.96 -4.13 6.52
N ASP A 169 -5.71 -3.94 5.22
CA ASP A 169 -6.70 -3.39 4.30
C ASP A 169 -7.52 -4.51 3.66
N VAL A 170 -8.83 -4.39 3.81
CA VAL A 170 -9.85 -5.35 3.36
C VAL A 170 -10.51 -4.91 2.05
N SER A 171 -10.05 -3.81 1.45
CA SER A 171 -10.40 -3.44 0.08
C SER A 171 -10.09 -4.61 -0.86
N HIS A 172 -10.90 -4.80 -1.89
CA HIS A 172 -10.89 -5.94 -2.82
C HIS A 172 -11.14 -7.33 -2.23
N LEU A 173 -11.14 -7.51 -0.90
CA LEU A 173 -11.36 -8.81 -0.29
C LEU A 173 -12.81 -9.26 -0.53
N SER A 174 -13.00 -10.56 -0.70
CA SER A 174 -14.34 -11.14 -0.70
C SER A 174 -15.08 -10.87 0.62
N GLU A 175 -16.41 -10.82 0.58
CA GLU A 175 -17.24 -10.62 1.78
C GLU A 175 -16.93 -11.66 2.88
N LYS A 176 -16.78 -12.94 2.50
CA LYS A 176 -16.40 -13.97 3.45
C LYS A 176 -15.03 -13.70 4.07
N GLY A 177 -14.04 -13.29 3.26
CA GLY A 177 -12.72 -12.92 3.74
C GLY A 177 -12.77 -11.71 4.69
N PHE A 178 -13.59 -10.70 4.40
CA PHE A 178 -13.81 -9.56 5.27
C PHE A 178 -14.26 -9.99 6.67
N TRP A 179 -15.29 -10.85 6.74
CA TRP A 179 -15.78 -11.36 8.02
C TRP A 179 -14.78 -12.29 8.71
N ASP A 180 -13.98 -13.04 7.95
CA ASP A 180 -12.88 -13.84 8.50
C ASP A 180 -11.81 -12.96 9.16
N VAL A 181 -11.47 -11.79 8.59
CA VAL A 181 -10.54 -10.81 9.20
C VAL A 181 -11.14 -10.25 10.48
N SER A 182 -12.41 -9.85 10.47
CA SER A 182 -13.09 -9.27 11.64
C SER A 182 -13.17 -10.23 12.84
N ALA A 183 -12.99 -11.54 12.61
CA ALA A 183 -13.05 -12.56 13.65
C ALA A 183 -11.67 -12.94 14.23
N ILE A 184 -10.59 -12.28 13.80
CA ILE A 184 -9.20 -12.48 14.27
C ILE A 184 -8.80 -11.38 15.24
#